data_AF-A0A075KCF1-F1
#
_entry.id   AF-A0A075KCF1-F1
#
_cell.length_a   1.000
_cell.length_b   1.000
_cell.length_c   1.000
_cell.angle_alpha   90.00
_cell.angle_beta   90.00
_cell.angle_gamma   90.00
#
_symmetry.space_group_name_H-M   'P 1'
#
loop_
_entity.id
_entity.type
_entity.pdbx_description
1 polymer ?
#
loop_
_entity_poly.entity_id
_entity_poly.type
_entity_poly.pdbx_seq_one_letter_code
_entity_poly.pdbx_strand_id
1 'polypeptide(L)'
;MRKLLHSWSIEARAFEIPFTPFSHNFWVLTDNNHIILDQLHGLAVDPETGESRAIGNSHDLLLAIQDATIVWSLQPNQPTVVCATASEAAIRQRWQAAINAIPAINALQLHYPNWWQHFHKKNSNSVFNTLGQILGIPLPVTVLPTWAPGIKLIISEDIINQFRYKE
;
A
#
# COMPACT_ATOMS: atom_id res chain seq x y z
N MET A 1 -23.89 -5.00 24.81
CA MET A 1 -23.42 -5.26 23.43
C MET A 1 -23.39 -3.93 22.69
N ARG A 2 -22.22 -3.41 22.32
CA ARG A 2 -22.13 -2.21 21.45
C ARG A 2 -22.49 -2.64 20.03
N LYS A 3 -23.49 -2.00 19.43
CA LYS A 3 -23.76 -2.07 17.98
C LYS A 3 -22.44 -1.77 17.26
N LEU A 4 -21.96 -2.69 16.42
CA LEU A 4 -20.99 -2.37 15.38
C LEU A 4 -21.67 -1.29 14.53
N LEU A 5 -21.25 -0.04 14.70
CA LEU A 5 -21.63 1.01 13.77
C LEU A 5 -21.01 0.61 12.43
N HIS A 6 -21.84 0.43 11.40
CA HIS A 6 -21.43 0.24 10.02
C HIS A 6 -20.49 1.40 9.66
N SER A 7 -19.18 1.15 9.71
CA SER A 7 -18.14 2.16 9.61
C SER A 7 -17.35 1.90 8.35
N TRP A 8 -16.94 2.97 7.68
CA TRP A 8 -15.95 2.86 6.61
C TRP A 8 -14.61 2.45 7.21
N SER A 9 -13.78 1.77 6.43
CA SER A 9 -12.46 1.35 6.93
C SER A 9 -11.33 1.41 5.90
N ILE A 10 -10.13 1.54 6.44
CA ILE A 10 -8.88 1.29 5.74
C ILE A 10 -8.29 -0.01 6.30
N GLU A 11 -7.96 -0.92 5.40
CA GLU A 11 -7.42 -2.22 5.72
C GLU A 11 -6.03 -2.38 5.13
N ALA A 12 -5.10 -2.95 5.90
CA ALA A 12 -3.87 -3.49 5.37
C ALA A 12 -4.13 -4.93 4.92
N ARG A 13 -3.68 -5.28 3.72
CA ARG A 13 -3.77 -6.64 3.18
C ARG A 13 -2.43 -7.13 2.63
N ALA A 14 -2.20 -8.43 2.66
CA ALA A 14 -0.99 -9.05 2.12
C ALA A 14 -1.32 -10.12 1.08
N PHE A 15 -0.82 -9.98 -0.14
CA PHE A 15 -0.87 -11.03 -1.15
C PHE A 15 0.37 -11.92 -1.05
N GLU A 16 0.18 -13.22 -0.84
CA GLU A 16 1.27 -14.19 -0.82
C GLU A 16 1.73 -14.47 -2.26
N ILE A 17 3.02 -14.33 -2.51
CA ILE A 17 3.58 -14.52 -3.84
C ILE A 17 3.83 -16.02 -4.05
N PRO A 18 3.18 -16.65 -5.05
CA PRO A 18 3.30 -18.09 -5.27
C PRO A 18 4.76 -18.54 -5.36
N PHE A 19 5.08 -19.66 -4.70
CA PHE A 19 6.40 -20.29 -4.71
C PHE A 19 7.55 -19.45 -4.10
N THR A 20 7.24 -18.39 -3.35
CA THR A 20 8.25 -17.60 -2.62
C THR A 20 7.81 -17.36 -1.18
N PRO A 21 8.73 -17.07 -0.24
CA PRO A 21 8.36 -16.64 1.11
C PRO A 21 7.91 -15.16 1.16
N PHE A 22 7.82 -14.47 0.03
CA PHE A 22 7.52 -13.04 -0.01
C PHE A 22 6.03 -12.76 -0.09
N SER A 23 5.66 -11.61 0.45
CA SER A 23 4.31 -11.06 0.33
C SER A 23 4.36 -9.62 -0.19
N HIS A 24 3.31 -9.28 -0.93
CA HIS A 24 3.03 -7.94 -1.42
C HIS A 24 1.96 -7.30 -0.54
N ASN A 25 2.35 -6.30 0.23
CA ASN A 25 1.41 -5.57 1.09
C ASN A 25 0.82 -4.37 0.35
N PHE A 26 -0.46 -4.11 0.60
CA PHE A 26 -1.22 -3.04 -0.03
C PHE A 26 -2.32 -2.55 0.91
N TRP A 27 -2.88 -1.39 0.58
CA TRP A 27 -3.98 -0.79 1.33
C TRP A 27 -5.28 -0.96 0.57
N VAL A 28 -6.36 -1.15 1.30
CA VAL A 28 -7.72 -1.27 0.77
C VAL A 28 -8.65 -0.30 1.49
N LEU A 29 -9.49 0.38 0.71
CA LEU A 29 -10.61 1.16 1.19
C LEU A 29 -11.87 0.31 1.13
N THR A 30 -12.61 0.21 2.22
CA THR A 30 -13.91 -0.48 2.25
C THR A 30 -15.03 0.40 2.76
N ASP A 31 -16.23 0.14 2.27
CA ASP A 31 -17.46 0.75 2.77
C ASP A 31 -17.89 0.12 4.11
N ASN A 32 -19.06 0.56 4.55
CA ASN A 32 -19.70 0.14 5.79
C ASN A 32 -20.27 -1.30 5.77
N ASN A 33 -20.26 -1.95 4.60
CA ASN A 33 -20.60 -3.35 4.37
C ASN A 33 -19.36 -4.21 4.09
N HIS A 34 -18.15 -3.67 4.31
CA HIS A 34 -16.87 -4.30 3.96
C HIS A 34 -16.68 -4.59 2.46
N ILE A 35 -17.42 -3.88 1.61
CA ILE A 35 -17.21 -3.94 0.17
C ILE A 35 -15.99 -3.11 -0.17
N ILE A 36 -15.08 -3.72 -0.94
CA ILE A 36 -13.86 -3.07 -1.42
C ILE A 36 -14.25 -2.02 -2.46
N LEU A 37 -13.83 -0.79 -2.21
CA LEU A 37 -14.09 0.35 -3.09
C LEU A 37 -12.85 0.77 -3.87
N ASP A 38 -11.67 0.60 -3.30
CA ASP A 38 -10.42 1.06 -3.89
C ASP A 38 -9.20 0.34 -3.28
N GLN A 39 -8.08 0.39 -3.98
CA GLN A 39 -6.81 -0.20 -3.55
C GLN A 39 -5.62 0.71 -3.86
N LEU A 40 -4.60 0.69 -2.99
CA LEU A 40 -3.33 1.39 -3.19
C LEU A 40 -2.16 0.41 -3.08
N HIS A 41 -1.36 0.33 -4.14
CA HIS A 41 -0.26 -0.61 -4.29
C HIS A 41 1.05 0.11 -4.60
N GLY A 42 2.19 -0.50 -4.22
CA GLY A 42 3.47 -0.22 -4.87
C GLY A 42 3.78 -1.30 -5.89
N LEU A 43 3.64 -1.06 -7.19
CA LEU A 43 3.82 -2.07 -8.23
C LEU A 43 5.13 -1.85 -8.98
N ALA A 44 5.68 -2.95 -9.48
CA ALA A 44 6.68 -2.91 -10.54
C ALA A 44 5.97 -2.68 -11.88
N VAL A 45 6.42 -1.70 -12.64
CA VAL A 45 5.84 -1.32 -13.94
C VAL A 45 6.94 -1.32 -14.98
N ASP A 46 6.73 -2.06 -16.06
CA ASP A 46 7.62 -2.05 -17.21
C ASP A 46 7.51 -0.69 -17.90
N PRO A 47 8.61 0.09 -18.01
CA PRO A 47 8.57 1.42 -18.61
C PRO A 47 8.29 1.39 -20.13
N GLU A 48 8.47 0.27 -20.81
CA GLU A 48 8.25 0.13 -22.25
C GLU A 48 6.81 -0.25 -22.57
N THR A 49 6.23 -1.19 -21.82
CA THR A 49 4.89 -1.72 -22.09
C THR A 49 3.80 -1.11 -21.20
N GLY A 50 4.18 -0.53 -20.06
CA GLY A 50 3.26 -0.08 -19.02
C GLY A 50 2.62 -1.21 -18.21
N GLU A 51 3.01 -2.47 -18.45
CA GLU A 51 2.48 -3.61 -17.72
C GLU A 51 2.93 -3.60 -16.26
N SER A 52 1.99 -3.82 -15.34
CA SER A 52 2.26 -3.82 -13.90
C SER A 52 2.25 -5.23 -13.31
N ARG A 53 3.10 -5.44 -12.30
CA ARG A 53 3.23 -6.70 -11.56
C ARG A 53 3.50 -6.46 -10.07
N ALA A 54 3.09 -7.40 -9.24
CA ALA A 54 3.27 -7.34 -7.78
C ALA A 54 4.75 -7.29 -7.38
N ILE A 55 5.57 -8.11 -8.04
CA ILE A 55 7.02 -8.16 -7.89
C ILE A 55 7.65 -8.11 -9.28
N GLY A 56 8.64 -7.24 -9.43
CA GLY A 56 9.40 -7.06 -10.65
C GLY A 56 10.90 -7.28 -10.47
N ASN A 57 11.66 -6.67 -11.35
CA ASN A 57 13.13 -6.72 -11.37
C ASN A 57 13.72 -5.33 -11.71
N SER A 58 15.04 -5.22 -11.84
CA SER A 58 15.72 -3.94 -12.05
C SER A 58 15.38 -3.18 -13.33
N HIS A 59 14.75 -3.83 -14.31
CA HIS A 59 14.18 -3.16 -15.49
C HIS A 59 12.98 -2.27 -15.11
N ASP A 60 12.21 -2.70 -14.12
CA ASP A 60 10.93 -2.07 -13.79
C ASP A 60 11.09 -0.79 -12.98
N LEU A 61 10.13 0.10 -13.13
CA LEU A 61 9.90 1.21 -12.22
C LEU A 61 9.02 0.76 -11.04
N LEU A 62 9.37 1.20 -9.84
CA LEU A 62 8.55 1.07 -8.65
C LEU A 62 7.62 2.28 -8.56
N LEU A 63 6.33 2.07 -8.81
CA LEU A 63 5.30 3.11 -8.80
C LEU A 63 4.25 2.84 -7.72
N ALA A 64 3.80 3.91 -7.06
CA ALA A 64 2.54 3.91 -6.32
C ALA A 64 1.37 4.00 -7.31
N ILE A 65 0.40 3.09 -7.18
CA ILE A 65 -0.75 2.95 -8.07
C ILE A 65 -2.03 2.85 -7.25
N GLN A 66 -3.03 3.63 -7.64
CA GLN A 66 -4.41 3.51 -7.21
C GLN A 66 -5.17 2.72 -8.28
N ASP A 67 -5.71 1.55 -7.92
CA ASP A 67 -6.50 0.74 -8.85
C ASP A 67 -7.40 -0.24 -8.10
N ALA A 68 -8.70 0.04 -8.10
CA ALA A 68 -9.71 -0.81 -7.50
C ALA A 68 -9.85 -2.18 -8.19
N THR A 69 -9.42 -2.30 -9.45
CA THR A 69 -9.69 -3.44 -10.34
C THR A 69 -8.66 -4.56 -10.28
N ILE A 70 -7.62 -4.40 -9.46
CA ILE A 70 -6.60 -5.42 -9.28
C ILE A 70 -7.21 -6.66 -8.62
N VAL A 71 -7.51 -7.69 -9.42
CA VAL A 71 -8.18 -8.91 -8.93
C VAL A 71 -7.20 -9.88 -8.31
N TRP A 72 -5.96 -9.95 -8.82
CA TRP A 72 -4.97 -10.90 -8.30
C TRP A 72 -4.63 -10.65 -6.83
N SER A 73 -4.80 -9.41 -6.34
CA SER A 73 -4.58 -9.06 -4.95
C SER A 73 -5.71 -9.54 -4.03
N LEU A 74 -6.85 -9.99 -4.56
CA LEU A 74 -8.05 -10.35 -3.78
C LEU A 74 -8.18 -11.87 -3.61
N GLN A 75 -7.25 -12.47 -2.87
CA GLN A 75 -7.30 -13.90 -2.59
C GLN A 75 -8.30 -14.24 -1.46
N PRO A 76 -8.99 -15.39 -1.52
CA PRO A 76 -9.72 -15.92 -0.37
C PRO A 76 -8.78 -16.10 0.84
N ASN A 77 -9.27 -15.78 2.04
CA ASN A 77 -8.52 -15.91 3.31
C ASN A 77 -7.21 -15.12 3.37
N GLN A 78 -7.09 -14.07 2.55
CA GLN A 78 -5.93 -13.18 2.57
C GLN A 78 -5.70 -12.57 3.96
N PRO A 79 -4.46 -12.51 4.46
CA PRO A 79 -4.15 -11.77 5.67
C PRO A 79 -4.64 -10.33 5.58
N THR A 80 -5.53 -9.96 6.49
CA THR A 80 -6.24 -8.68 6.50
C THR A 80 -6.25 -8.12 7.92
N VAL A 81 -5.90 -6.83 8.05
CA VAL A 81 -5.97 -6.11 9.31
C VAL A 81 -6.70 -4.78 9.11
N VAL A 82 -7.81 -4.60 9.81
CA VAL A 82 -8.52 -3.31 9.84
C VAL A 82 -7.67 -2.32 10.65
N CYS A 83 -7.20 -1.26 10.00
CA CYS A 83 -6.24 -0.32 10.58
C CYS A 83 -6.87 1.00 11.02
N ALA A 84 -7.96 1.41 10.37
CA ALA A 84 -8.73 2.59 10.75
C ALA A 84 -10.21 2.35 10.46
N THR A 85 -11.07 2.80 11.38
CA THR A 85 -12.53 2.83 11.21
C THR A 85 -13.05 4.20 11.61
N ALA A 86 -13.90 4.82 10.78
CA ALA A 86 -14.52 6.11 11.10
C ALA A 86 -15.76 6.35 10.20
N SER A 87 -16.28 7.59 10.21
CA SER A 87 -17.25 8.03 9.22
C SER A 87 -16.67 7.99 7.81
N GLU A 88 -17.55 7.90 6.81
CA GLU A 88 -17.16 7.98 5.40
C GLU A 88 -16.25 9.18 5.11
N ALA A 89 -16.65 10.37 5.57
CA ALA A 89 -15.91 11.60 5.34
C ALA A 89 -14.47 11.53 5.88
N ALA A 90 -14.29 11.04 7.11
CA ALA A 90 -12.98 10.95 7.73
C ALA A 90 -12.09 9.90 7.05
N ILE A 91 -12.64 8.73 6.71
CA ILE A 91 -11.88 7.68 6.01
C ILE A 91 -11.52 8.10 4.59
N ARG A 92 -12.44 8.71 3.84
CA ARG A 92 -12.16 9.24 2.51
C ARG A 92 -11.12 10.35 2.54
N GLN A 93 -11.12 11.21 3.55
CA GLN A 93 -10.10 12.25 3.69
C GLN A 93 -8.70 11.64 3.94
N ARG A 94 -8.60 10.61 4.79
CA ARG A 94 -7.36 9.84 4.97
C ARG A 94 -6.90 9.23 3.65
N TRP A 95 -7.81 8.54 2.96
CA TRP A 95 -7.52 7.89 1.69
C TRP A 95 -7.06 8.88 0.60
N GLN A 96 -7.75 10.01 0.48
CA GLN A 96 -7.42 11.07 -0.48
C GLN A 96 -6.02 11.66 -0.22
N ALA A 97 -5.60 11.76 1.04
CA ALA A 97 -4.25 12.19 1.37
C ALA A 97 -3.18 11.26 0.75
N ALA A 98 -3.40 9.95 0.80
CA ALA A 98 -2.52 8.97 0.17
C ALA A 98 -2.53 9.05 -1.36
N ILE A 99 -3.71 9.23 -1.98
CA ILE A 99 -3.85 9.46 -3.42
C ILE A 99 -3.06 10.70 -3.86
N ASN A 100 -3.19 11.79 -3.11
CA ASN A 100 -2.52 13.06 -3.43
C ASN A 100 -0.98 12.97 -3.38
N ALA A 101 -0.44 12.00 -2.63
CA ALA A 101 1.00 11.76 -2.55
C ALA A 101 1.56 10.91 -3.69
N ILE A 102 0.71 10.21 -4.47
CA ILE A 102 1.14 9.31 -5.55
C ILE A 102 2.06 10.02 -6.56
N PRO A 103 1.75 11.23 -7.07
CA PRO A 103 2.63 11.90 -8.02
C PRO A 103 4.01 12.18 -7.44
N ALA A 104 4.09 12.57 -6.16
CA ALA A 104 5.37 12.85 -5.49
C ALA A 104 6.20 11.56 -5.29
N ILE A 105 5.55 10.44 -5.00
CA ILE A 105 6.20 9.13 -4.92
C ILE A 105 6.73 8.71 -6.30
N ASN A 106 5.91 8.83 -7.34
CA ASN A 106 6.25 8.38 -8.69
C ASN A 106 7.28 9.27 -9.39
N ALA A 107 7.34 10.56 -9.04
CA ALA A 107 8.35 11.50 -9.56
C ALA A 107 9.79 11.10 -9.19
N LEU A 108 9.99 10.25 -8.18
CA LEU A 108 11.32 9.74 -7.83
C LEU A 108 11.90 8.77 -8.87
N GLN A 109 11.07 8.22 -9.77
CA GLN A 109 11.45 7.25 -10.81
C GLN A 109 12.37 6.14 -10.28
N LEU A 110 11.98 5.55 -9.14
CA LEU A 110 12.77 4.51 -8.50
C LEU A 110 12.72 3.23 -9.34
N HIS A 111 13.87 2.61 -9.57
CA HIS A 111 13.91 1.26 -10.12
C HIS A 111 13.57 0.22 -9.06
N TYR A 112 12.80 -0.79 -9.46
CA TYR A 112 12.48 -1.93 -8.63
C TYR A 112 13.75 -2.77 -8.37
N PRO A 113 13.91 -3.41 -7.21
CA PRO A 113 15.10 -4.18 -6.92
C PRO A 113 15.11 -5.56 -7.61
N ASN A 114 16.31 -6.09 -7.86
CA ASN A 114 16.47 -7.53 -8.12
C ASN A 114 16.39 -8.35 -6.83
N TRP A 115 16.20 -9.66 -6.95
CA TRP A 115 15.91 -10.60 -5.84
C TRP A 115 16.76 -10.40 -4.56
N TRP A 116 18.10 -10.35 -4.67
CA TRP A 116 18.97 -10.11 -3.49
C TRP A 116 18.97 -8.66 -2.99
N GLN A 117 18.55 -7.70 -3.82
CA GLN A 117 18.53 -6.28 -3.46
C GLN A 117 17.30 -5.90 -2.63
N HIS A 118 16.27 -6.76 -2.56
CA HIS A 118 15.05 -6.50 -1.77
C HIS A 118 15.33 -6.25 -0.28
N PHE A 119 16.44 -6.74 0.25
CA PHE A 119 16.83 -6.54 1.66
C PHE A 119 17.45 -5.17 1.95
N HIS A 120 17.84 -4.40 0.92
CA HIS A 120 18.56 -3.13 1.10
C HIS A 120 18.02 -1.97 0.25
N LYS A 121 17.28 -2.26 -0.82
CA LYS A 121 16.64 -1.28 -1.71
C LYS A 121 15.13 -1.20 -1.46
N LYS A 122 14.56 -0.07 -1.85
CA LYS A 122 13.13 0.22 -1.78
C LYS A 122 12.35 -0.70 -2.72
N ASN A 123 11.19 -1.19 -2.30
CA ASN A 123 10.34 -2.15 -3.03
C ASN A 123 8.84 -1.84 -2.81
N SER A 124 7.95 -2.73 -3.25
CA SER A 124 6.50 -2.59 -3.05
C SER A 124 6.10 -2.34 -1.58
N ASN A 125 6.68 -3.08 -0.64
CA ASN A 125 6.41 -2.92 0.80
C ASN A 125 6.94 -1.59 1.36
N SER A 126 7.91 -0.96 0.68
CA SER A 126 8.38 0.39 1.05
C SER A 126 7.33 1.45 0.68
N VAL A 127 6.65 1.29 -0.46
CA VAL A 127 5.50 2.11 -0.84
C VAL A 127 4.35 1.90 0.15
N PHE A 128 4.03 0.65 0.49
CA PHE A 128 3.03 0.32 1.51
C PHE A 128 3.28 1.07 2.83
N ASN A 129 4.52 1.01 3.35
CA ASN A 129 4.90 1.70 4.58
C ASN A 129 4.74 3.22 4.46
N THR A 130 5.22 3.80 3.35
CA THR A 130 5.12 5.23 3.08
C THR A 130 3.67 5.71 3.04
N LEU A 131 2.82 5.02 2.29
CA LEU A 131 1.39 5.35 2.19
C LEU A 131 0.69 5.16 3.55
N GLY A 132 1.03 4.13 4.32
CA GLY A 132 0.48 3.95 5.66
C GLY A 132 0.76 5.12 6.61
N GLN A 133 1.97 5.67 6.54
CA GLN A 133 2.30 6.88 7.30
C GLN A 133 1.54 8.12 6.83
N ILE A 134 1.27 8.25 5.52
CA ILE A 134 0.44 9.34 4.98
C ILE A 134 -1.02 9.18 5.41
N LEU A 135 -1.52 7.94 5.47
CA LEU A 135 -2.85 7.58 5.99
C LEU A 135 -3.00 7.84 7.51
N GLY A 136 -1.91 8.17 8.20
CA GLY A 136 -1.88 8.36 9.65
C GLY A 136 -1.98 7.05 10.44
N ILE A 137 -1.55 5.93 9.86
CA ILE A 137 -1.52 4.61 10.50
C ILE A 137 -0.12 4.39 11.09
N PRO A 138 0.01 4.27 12.42
CA PRO A 138 1.32 4.11 13.06
C PRO A 138 1.92 2.74 12.74
N LEU A 139 3.17 2.75 12.29
CA LEU A 139 4.04 1.57 12.05
C LEU A 139 3.40 0.44 11.20
N PRO A 140 3.08 0.67 9.91
CA PRO A 140 2.48 -0.34 9.04
C PRO A 140 3.23 -1.67 8.93
N VAL A 141 4.55 -1.64 9.09
CA VAL A 141 5.40 -2.85 9.04
C VAL A 141 5.14 -3.84 10.17
N THR A 142 4.52 -3.40 11.28
CA THR A 142 4.10 -4.30 12.37
C THR A 142 2.68 -4.82 12.19
N VAL A 143 1.92 -4.26 11.24
CA VAL A 143 0.53 -4.64 10.96
C VAL A 143 0.48 -5.97 10.22
N LEU A 144 1.38 -6.18 9.26
CA LEU A 144 1.48 -7.44 8.50
C LEU A 144 2.94 -7.91 8.46
N PRO A 145 3.25 -9.11 8.98
CA PRO A 145 4.61 -9.63 8.93
C PRO A 145 5.03 -9.88 7.49
N THR A 146 6.26 -9.50 7.14
CA THR A 146 6.83 -9.71 5.81
C THR A 146 8.25 -10.24 5.93
N TRP A 147 8.61 -11.23 5.11
CA TRP A 147 9.98 -11.75 5.02
C TRP A 147 10.92 -10.86 4.19
N ALA A 148 10.38 -9.87 3.47
CA ALA A 148 11.13 -8.79 2.84
C ALA A 148 10.54 -7.44 3.30
N PRO A 149 10.87 -6.99 4.51
CA PRO A 149 10.32 -5.77 5.04
C PRO A 149 10.80 -4.60 4.19
N GLY A 150 9.87 -3.79 3.68
CA GLY A 150 10.15 -2.47 3.12
C GLY A 150 10.59 -1.52 4.23
N ILE A 151 11.77 -1.77 4.82
CA ILE A 151 12.26 -1.09 6.02
C ILE A 151 12.56 0.40 5.78
N LYS A 152 12.56 0.85 4.52
CA LYS A 152 12.92 2.23 4.14
C LYS A 152 11.72 2.94 3.53
N LEU A 153 11.45 4.16 4.00
CA LEU A 153 10.43 5.04 3.41
C LEU A 153 10.86 5.51 2.02
N ILE A 154 9.88 5.68 1.12
CA ILE A 154 10.13 6.09 -0.26
C ILE A 154 10.51 7.56 -0.34
N ILE A 155 9.74 8.41 0.33
CA ILE A 155 9.94 9.86 0.46
C ILE A 155 10.40 10.24 1.87
N SER A 156 10.95 11.44 2.05
CA SER A 156 11.41 11.93 3.35
C SER A 156 10.24 12.16 4.32
N GLU A 157 10.52 12.16 5.62
CA GLU A 157 9.53 12.46 6.65
C GLU A 157 8.89 13.84 6.44
N ASP A 158 9.63 14.83 5.94
CA ASP A 158 9.11 16.16 5.63
C ASP A 158 8.04 16.12 4.53
N ILE A 159 8.28 15.36 3.45
CA ILE A 159 7.29 15.19 2.37
C ILE A 159 6.10 14.38 2.89
N ILE A 160 6.34 13.36 3.71
CA ILE A 160 5.27 12.60 4.37
C ILE A 160 4.40 13.55 5.19
N ASN A 161 4.98 14.42 6.01
CA ASN A 161 4.26 15.39 6.84
C ASN A 161 3.48 16.45 6.05
N GLN A 162 3.90 16.76 4.81
CA GLN A 162 3.16 17.64 3.91
C GLN A 162 1.83 17.01 3.48
N PHE A 163 1.85 15.71 3.16
CA PHE A 163 0.66 15.00 2.68
C PHE A 163 -0.13 14.31 3.78
N ARG A 164 0.50 13.99 4.92
CA ARG A 164 -0.09 13.19 5.99
C ARG A 164 -1.43 13.79 6.40
N TYR A 165 -2.42 12.91 6.54
CA TYR A 165 -3.70 13.26 7.12
C TYR A 165 -3.50 13.91 8.50
N LYS A 166 -4.09 15.09 8.70
CA LYS A 166 -4.07 15.82 9.96
C LYS A 166 -5.46 15.72 10.56
N GLU A 167 -5.54 15.19 11.78
CA GLU A 167 -6.77 15.11 12.58
C GLU A 167 -7.32 16.49 12.95
#